data_AF-A0AAD4BJC5-F1
#
_entry.id   AF-A0AAD4BJC5-F1
#
_cell.length_a   1.000
_cell.length_b   1.000
_cell.length_c   1.000
_cell.angle_alpha   90.00
_cell.angle_beta   90.00
_cell.angle_gamma   90.00
#
_symmetry.space_group_name_H-M   'P 1'
#
loop_
_entity.id
_entity.type
_entity.pdbx_description
1 polymer ?
#
loop_
_entity_poly.entity_id
_entity_poly.type
_entity_poly.pdbx_seq_one_letter_code
_entity_poly.pdbx_strand_id
1 'polypeptide(L)'
;MPALREFNTGSVRPWHKPQPDTHATLNFPRPLAAPSRIAHGFRQLDIGCNANIRARSRVQKITESHVDCHISTWADTTLYNGIDHVLALAPEDQDLLTGEHMRNLLTNPHDPASVRINFERPFSSPPKVVVFFNLIALDKHRNWRLSTTATSIDANGFTLNIETWADTILYVAQACWIAYPANRKQIFSRSVNTTEVRHWSQPRLEQSKKIMFDSVAFSKDPFVFVALNSIDIGHTANLRIKAYVNGVSRTGLVWHIDAWADTILYSAGASIIAFN
;
A
#
# COMPACT_ATOMS: atom_id res chain seq x y z
N MET A 1 -5.12 10.97 -18.22
CA MET A 1 -5.17 11.18 -16.75
C MET A 1 -5.30 9.82 -16.06
N PRO A 2 -4.53 9.56 -15.00
CA PRO A 2 -4.62 8.29 -14.27
C PRO A 2 -6.01 8.08 -13.65
N ALA A 3 -6.42 6.84 -13.50
CA ALA A 3 -7.70 6.48 -12.89
C ALA A 3 -7.48 5.87 -11.50
N LEU A 4 -8.03 6.51 -10.46
CA LEU A 4 -8.02 6.01 -9.09
C LEU A 4 -9.33 5.29 -8.77
N ARG A 5 -9.20 4.10 -8.17
CA ARG A 5 -10.30 3.27 -7.70
C ARG A 5 -10.02 2.70 -6.33
N GLU A 6 -11.10 2.38 -5.65
CA GLU A 6 -11.09 1.68 -4.37
C GLU A 6 -11.88 0.39 -4.54
N PHE A 7 -11.37 -0.71 -3.99
CA PHE A 7 -12.13 -1.92 -3.79
C PHE A 7 -12.23 -2.21 -2.29
N ASN A 8 -13.46 -2.36 -1.79
CA ASN A 8 -13.75 -2.71 -0.41
C ASN A 8 -14.51 -4.05 -0.40
N THR A 9 -13.97 -5.09 0.23
CA THR A 9 -14.63 -6.41 0.25
C THR A 9 -16.01 -6.35 0.90
N GLY A 10 -16.22 -5.43 1.85
CA GLY A 10 -17.50 -5.15 2.49
C GLY A 10 -18.61 -4.65 1.55
N SER A 11 -18.28 -4.20 0.34
CA SER A 11 -19.29 -3.77 -0.65
C SER A 11 -19.92 -4.92 -1.42
N VAL A 12 -19.27 -6.10 -1.46
CA VAL A 12 -19.73 -7.27 -2.22
C VAL A 12 -20.08 -8.46 -1.31
N ARG A 13 -19.68 -8.43 -0.03
CA ARG A 13 -20.10 -9.41 0.97
C ARG A 13 -20.13 -8.79 2.37
N PRO A 14 -21.00 -9.28 3.27
CA PRO A 14 -20.95 -8.85 4.66
C PRO A 14 -19.71 -9.42 5.37
N TRP A 15 -19.21 -8.70 6.38
CA TRP A 15 -17.99 -9.07 7.11
C TRP A 15 -18.09 -10.42 7.84
N HIS A 16 -19.29 -10.80 8.30
CA HIS A 16 -19.56 -12.04 9.03
C HIS A 16 -19.73 -13.27 8.10
N LYS A 17 -19.57 -13.10 6.79
CA LYS A 17 -19.49 -14.20 5.82
C LYS A 17 -18.18 -14.10 5.02
N PRO A 18 -17.03 -14.23 5.69
CA PRO A 18 -15.73 -14.11 5.04
C PRO A 18 -15.56 -15.17 3.95
N GLN A 19 -14.84 -14.80 2.89
CA GLN A 19 -14.53 -15.69 1.77
C GLN A 19 -13.03 -15.62 1.49
N PRO A 20 -12.37 -16.76 1.15
CA PRO A 20 -10.94 -16.76 0.85
C PRO A 20 -10.55 -15.90 -0.34
N ASP A 21 -11.42 -15.73 -1.34
CA ASP A 21 -11.21 -14.80 -2.43
C ASP A 21 -12.44 -13.90 -2.57
N THR A 22 -12.24 -12.59 -2.50
CA THR A 22 -13.30 -11.60 -2.72
C THR A 22 -12.84 -10.65 -3.81
N HIS A 23 -13.69 -10.36 -4.78
CA HIS A 23 -13.31 -9.54 -5.93
C HIS A 23 -14.45 -8.68 -6.46
N ALA A 24 -14.07 -7.66 -7.23
CA ALA A 24 -14.99 -6.84 -7.99
C ALA A 24 -14.33 -6.30 -9.27
N THR A 25 -15.14 -6.06 -10.30
CA THR A 25 -14.73 -5.31 -11.48
C THR A 25 -14.82 -3.81 -11.19
N LEU A 26 -13.71 -3.10 -11.34
CA LEU A 26 -13.61 -1.65 -11.12
C LEU A 26 -13.57 -0.92 -12.46
N ASN A 27 -14.67 -0.29 -12.83
CA ASN A 27 -14.77 0.49 -14.07
C ASN A 27 -14.07 1.85 -13.91
N PHE A 28 -13.13 2.19 -14.79
CA PHE A 28 -12.49 3.51 -14.84
C PHE A 28 -13.50 4.61 -15.19
N PRO A 29 -13.30 5.87 -14.73
CA PRO A 29 -14.29 6.92 -14.95
C PRO A 29 -14.44 7.26 -16.43
N ARG A 30 -13.37 7.02 -17.19
CA ARG A 30 -13.28 7.16 -18.64
C ARG A 30 -12.36 6.05 -19.15
N PRO A 31 -12.62 5.51 -20.35
CA PRO A 31 -11.67 4.62 -21.01
C PRO A 31 -10.30 5.29 -21.17
N LEU A 32 -9.24 4.53 -20.94
CA LEU A 32 -7.85 4.87 -21.22
C LEU A 32 -7.52 4.57 -22.68
N ALA A 33 -6.42 5.12 -23.19
CA ALA A 33 -6.02 4.94 -24.59
C ALA A 33 -5.54 3.52 -24.92
N ALA A 34 -5.13 2.75 -23.92
CA ALA A 34 -4.68 1.37 -24.01
C ALA A 34 -4.78 0.71 -22.61
N PRO A 35 -4.62 -0.62 -22.49
CA PRO A 35 -4.46 -1.27 -21.19
C PRO A 35 -3.29 -0.65 -20.41
N SER A 36 -3.57 -0.32 -19.14
CA SER A 36 -2.69 0.48 -18.29
C SER A 36 -1.84 -0.37 -17.34
N ARG A 37 -0.68 0.16 -16.91
CA ARG A 37 0.01 -0.38 -15.74
C ARG A 37 -0.73 0.00 -14.48
N ILE A 38 -0.99 -0.99 -13.64
CA ILE A 38 -1.75 -0.81 -12.41
C ILE A 38 -0.81 -0.87 -11.23
N ALA A 39 -0.87 0.16 -10.38
CA ALA A 39 -0.29 0.12 -9.05
C ALA A 39 -1.42 -0.11 -8.04
N HIS A 40 -1.21 -0.98 -7.06
CA HIS A 40 -2.25 -1.30 -6.09
C HIS A 40 -1.67 -1.73 -4.75
N GLY A 41 -2.40 -1.47 -3.67
CA GLY A 41 -1.93 -1.81 -2.33
C GLY A 41 -3.00 -1.69 -1.27
N PHE A 42 -2.73 -2.35 -0.14
CA PHE A 42 -3.67 -2.43 0.97
C PHE A 42 -3.83 -1.06 1.62
N ARG A 43 -5.07 -0.63 1.78
CA ARG A 43 -5.47 0.51 2.58
C ARG A 43 -6.05 0.10 3.92
N GLN A 44 -6.76 -1.02 3.97
CA GLN A 44 -7.34 -1.59 5.20
C GLN A 44 -7.20 -3.10 5.21
N LEU A 45 -6.91 -3.67 6.38
CA LEU A 45 -7.00 -5.10 6.65
C LEU A 45 -7.67 -5.35 8.01
N ASP A 46 -8.61 -6.30 8.04
CA ASP A 46 -9.21 -6.88 9.24
C ASP A 46 -9.10 -8.41 9.14
N ILE A 47 -8.09 -8.98 9.77
CA ILE A 47 -7.70 -10.39 9.68
C ILE A 47 -7.69 -11.01 11.08
N GLY A 48 -8.35 -12.17 11.21
CA GLY A 48 -8.39 -12.93 12.46
C GLY A 48 -7.01 -13.41 12.93
N CYS A 49 -6.73 -13.36 14.24
CA CYS A 49 -5.44 -13.78 14.81
C CYS A 49 -5.29 -15.29 15.07
N ASN A 50 -6.35 -16.09 14.83
CA ASN A 50 -6.32 -17.53 15.10
C ASN A 50 -5.45 -18.33 14.10
N ALA A 51 -5.06 -17.70 13.00
CA ALA A 51 -4.23 -18.23 11.92
C ALA A 51 -3.15 -17.21 11.55
N ASN A 52 -2.17 -17.62 10.75
CA ASN A 52 -1.15 -16.71 10.24
C ASN A 52 -1.82 -15.59 9.42
N ILE A 53 -1.24 -14.39 9.47
CA ILE A 53 -1.78 -13.24 8.73
C ILE A 53 -1.36 -13.37 7.28
N ARG A 54 -2.30 -13.70 6.41
CA ARG A 54 -2.08 -13.94 4.98
C ARG A 54 -3.09 -13.19 4.14
N ALA A 55 -2.64 -12.17 3.42
CA ALA A 55 -3.48 -11.42 2.49
C ALA A 55 -2.70 -11.07 1.24
N ARG A 56 -3.38 -11.14 0.09
CA ARG A 56 -2.84 -10.74 -1.20
C ARG A 56 -3.87 -9.93 -1.96
N SER A 57 -3.48 -8.74 -2.38
CA SER A 57 -4.16 -8.01 -3.42
C SER A 57 -3.68 -8.52 -4.78
N ARG A 58 -4.59 -8.70 -5.73
CA ARG A 58 -4.27 -9.03 -7.13
C ARG A 58 -5.13 -8.22 -8.06
N VAL A 59 -4.54 -7.73 -9.15
CA VAL A 59 -5.24 -7.09 -10.25
C VAL A 59 -5.10 -7.97 -11.49
N GLN A 60 -6.21 -8.20 -12.19
CA GLN A 60 -6.25 -9.01 -13.40
C GLN A 60 -7.30 -8.48 -14.38
N LYS A 61 -7.36 -9.08 -15.57
CA LYS A 61 -8.26 -8.64 -16.67
C LYS A 61 -8.22 -7.13 -16.89
N ILE A 62 -7.01 -6.59 -17.00
CA ILE A 62 -6.79 -5.16 -17.18
C ILE A 62 -7.15 -4.81 -18.63
N THR A 63 -8.09 -3.89 -18.79
CA THR A 63 -8.48 -3.34 -20.10
C THR A 63 -8.35 -1.83 -20.10
N GLU A 64 -8.76 -1.18 -21.18
CA GLU A 64 -8.87 0.28 -21.26
C GLU A 64 -9.95 0.84 -20.35
N SER A 65 -10.95 0.04 -19.95
CA SER A 65 -12.15 0.54 -19.26
C SER A 65 -12.30 0.02 -17.85
N HIS A 66 -11.65 -1.08 -17.48
CA HIS A 66 -11.80 -1.69 -16.17
C HIS A 66 -10.60 -2.57 -15.78
N VAL A 67 -10.61 -2.96 -14.51
CA VAL A 67 -9.72 -3.97 -13.92
C VAL A 67 -10.49 -4.82 -12.91
N ASP A 68 -10.22 -6.12 -12.86
CA ASP A 68 -10.71 -6.98 -11.79
C ASP A 68 -9.72 -6.92 -10.62
N CYS A 69 -10.20 -6.49 -9.46
CA CYS A 69 -9.42 -6.40 -8.23
C CYS A 69 -9.87 -7.49 -7.25
N HIS A 70 -8.91 -8.25 -6.73
CA HIS A 70 -9.11 -9.34 -5.78
C HIS A 70 -8.37 -9.02 -4.48
N ILE A 71 -9.00 -9.27 -3.35
CA ILE A 71 -8.33 -9.41 -2.06
C ILE A 71 -8.57 -10.84 -1.60
N SER A 72 -7.48 -11.62 -1.54
CA SER A 72 -7.52 -13.03 -1.24
C SER A 72 -6.72 -13.36 0.03
N THR A 73 -7.21 -14.33 0.80
CA THR A 73 -6.47 -15.05 1.83
C THR A 73 -6.33 -16.51 1.44
N TRP A 74 -5.50 -17.26 2.16
CA TRP A 74 -5.32 -18.68 1.94
C TRP A 74 -5.08 -19.45 3.23
N ALA A 75 -5.15 -20.78 3.12
CA ALA A 75 -5.16 -21.72 4.24
C ALA A 75 -6.30 -21.41 5.23
N ASP A 76 -5.99 -21.33 6.51
CA ASP A 76 -6.89 -21.10 7.64
C ASP A 76 -7.14 -19.61 7.95
N THR A 77 -6.66 -18.70 7.09
CA THR A 77 -6.72 -17.26 7.32
C THR A 77 -8.09 -16.68 7.01
N THR A 78 -8.68 -16.00 7.99
CA THR A 78 -9.99 -15.33 7.83
C THR A 78 -9.82 -13.82 7.68
N LEU A 79 -10.26 -13.28 6.53
CA LEU A 79 -10.36 -11.83 6.27
C LEU A 79 -11.81 -11.35 6.45
N TYR A 80 -12.07 -10.61 7.52
CA TYR A 80 -13.37 -10.01 7.76
C TYR A 80 -13.65 -8.86 6.79
N ASN A 81 -12.68 -7.95 6.63
CA ASN A 81 -12.76 -6.85 5.66
C ASN A 81 -11.37 -6.48 5.11
N GLY A 82 -11.32 -6.01 3.87
CA GLY A 82 -10.11 -5.49 3.23
C GLY A 82 -10.47 -4.35 2.29
N ILE A 83 -9.60 -3.35 2.21
CA ILE A 83 -9.73 -2.26 1.24
C ILE A 83 -8.41 -2.12 0.50
N ASP A 84 -8.47 -2.04 -0.83
CA ASP A 84 -7.36 -1.69 -1.70
C ASP A 84 -7.60 -0.35 -2.38
N HIS A 85 -6.53 0.39 -2.58
CA HIS A 85 -6.49 1.41 -3.63
C HIS A 85 -5.85 0.83 -4.88
N VAL A 86 -6.41 1.19 -6.03
CA VAL A 86 -5.97 0.79 -7.36
C VAL A 86 -5.78 2.04 -8.21
N LEU A 87 -4.56 2.24 -8.69
CA LEU A 87 -4.17 3.38 -9.51
C LEU A 87 -3.76 2.87 -10.90
N ALA A 88 -4.59 3.14 -11.90
CA ALA A 88 -4.24 2.93 -13.30
C ALA A 88 -3.43 4.13 -13.81
N LEU A 89 -2.17 3.89 -14.17
CA LEU A 89 -1.28 4.90 -14.75
C LEU A 89 -1.70 5.19 -16.19
N ALA A 90 -1.76 6.46 -16.58
CA ALA A 90 -2.17 6.80 -17.93
C ALA A 90 -1.15 6.24 -18.95
N PRO A 91 -1.55 5.44 -19.95
CA PRO A 91 -0.60 4.80 -20.89
C PRO A 91 0.27 5.80 -21.67
N GLU A 92 -0.26 7.00 -21.91
CA GLU A 92 0.46 8.11 -22.53
C GLU A 92 1.55 8.71 -21.63
N ASP A 93 1.49 8.46 -20.33
CA ASP A 93 2.40 9.01 -19.33
C ASP A 93 3.59 8.08 -19.09
N GLN A 94 4.50 8.04 -20.05
CA GLN A 94 5.66 7.14 -20.04
C GLN A 94 6.71 7.47 -18.98
N ASP A 95 6.58 8.63 -18.32
CA ASP A 95 7.45 9.06 -17.22
C ASP A 95 7.11 8.36 -15.90
N LEU A 96 5.91 7.78 -15.77
CA LEU A 96 5.54 7.02 -14.58
C LEU A 96 5.85 5.54 -14.79
N LEU A 97 6.70 5.02 -13.93
CA LEU A 97 7.02 3.60 -13.88
C LEU A 97 6.38 2.98 -12.65
N THR A 98 5.97 1.72 -12.77
CA THR A 98 5.48 0.93 -11.65
C THR A 98 5.89 -0.52 -11.84
N GLY A 99 5.99 -1.23 -10.73
CA GLY A 99 6.26 -2.66 -10.70
C GLY A 99 6.06 -3.24 -9.31
N GLU A 100 6.40 -4.52 -9.17
CA GLU A 100 6.24 -5.27 -7.93
C GLU A 100 7.47 -6.14 -7.71
N HIS A 101 7.81 -6.39 -6.46
CA HIS A 101 8.82 -7.36 -6.09
C HIS A 101 8.41 -8.09 -4.83
N MET A 102 8.63 -9.40 -4.83
CA MET A 102 8.26 -10.32 -3.76
C MET A 102 9.51 -10.84 -3.07
N ARG A 103 9.53 -10.77 -1.74
CA ARG A 103 10.44 -11.52 -0.88
C ARG A 103 9.72 -12.76 -0.38
N ASN A 104 10.21 -13.95 -0.73
CA ASN A 104 9.57 -15.23 -0.47
C ASN A 104 10.50 -16.20 0.28
N LEU A 105 10.40 -16.16 1.61
CA LEU A 105 11.18 -17.01 2.52
C LEU A 105 10.68 -18.46 2.59
N LEU A 106 9.50 -18.75 2.04
CA LEU A 106 9.00 -20.13 1.91
C LEU A 106 9.75 -20.89 0.82
N THR A 107 10.04 -20.25 -0.30
CA THR A 107 10.75 -20.87 -1.44
C THR A 107 12.25 -20.62 -1.39
N ASN A 108 12.69 -19.50 -0.80
CA ASN A 108 14.09 -19.16 -0.64
C ASN A 108 14.34 -18.58 0.76
N PRO A 109 14.74 -19.41 1.75
CA PRO A 109 14.99 -18.95 3.13
C PRO A 109 16.07 -17.85 3.26
N HIS A 110 16.89 -17.66 2.23
CA HIS A 110 17.93 -16.63 2.17
C HIS A 110 17.55 -15.45 1.27
N ASP A 111 16.28 -15.30 0.90
CA ASP A 111 15.79 -14.18 0.09
C ASP A 111 16.09 -12.85 0.81
N PRO A 112 16.96 -11.99 0.22
CA PRO A 112 17.47 -10.81 0.92
C PRO A 112 16.34 -9.85 1.28
N ALA A 113 16.52 -9.15 2.41
CA ALA A 113 15.60 -8.08 2.79
C ALA A 113 15.71 -6.85 1.87
N SER A 114 16.84 -6.69 1.18
CA SER A 114 17.12 -5.56 0.29
C SER A 114 17.51 -6.06 -1.09
N VAL A 115 16.86 -5.55 -2.13
CA VAL A 115 17.14 -5.89 -3.52
C VAL A 115 17.25 -4.65 -4.38
N ARG A 116 18.13 -4.67 -5.38
CA ARG A 116 18.19 -3.63 -6.39
C ARG A 116 17.09 -3.84 -7.42
N ILE A 117 16.25 -2.83 -7.61
CA ILE A 117 15.27 -2.75 -8.69
C ILE A 117 15.82 -1.80 -9.75
N ASN A 118 15.99 -2.31 -10.97
CA ASN A 118 16.38 -1.49 -12.12
C ASN A 118 15.12 -1.03 -12.86
N PHE A 119 15.08 0.24 -13.22
CA PHE A 119 14.02 0.76 -14.07
C PHE A 119 14.18 0.22 -15.49
N GLU A 120 13.05 -0.10 -16.13
CA GLU A 120 13.02 -0.49 -17.55
C GLU A 120 13.54 0.62 -18.48
N ARG A 121 13.46 1.87 -18.02
CA ARG A 121 14.01 3.06 -18.69
C ARG A 121 14.63 3.96 -17.62
N PRO A 122 15.88 4.42 -17.80
CA PRO A 122 16.49 5.37 -16.89
C PRO A 122 15.74 6.71 -16.89
N PHE A 123 15.70 7.36 -15.74
CA PHE A 123 15.29 8.75 -15.62
C PHE A 123 16.47 9.69 -15.95
N SER A 124 16.18 10.94 -16.29
CA SER A 124 17.22 11.96 -16.51
C SER A 124 17.93 12.40 -15.23
N SER A 125 17.30 12.21 -14.08
CA SER A 125 17.84 12.43 -12.73
C SER A 125 17.15 11.48 -11.75
N PRO A 126 17.67 11.30 -10.51
CA PRO A 126 17.04 10.41 -9.53
C PRO A 126 15.53 10.74 -9.34
N PRO A 127 14.62 9.79 -9.58
CA PRO A 127 13.18 10.02 -9.45
C PRO A 127 12.75 10.06 -7.98
N LYS A 128 11.48 10.39 -7.74
CA LYS A 128 10.82 10.03 -6.49
C LYS A 128 10.29 8.60 -6.61
N VAL A 129 10.53 7.77 -5.60
CA VAL A 129 10.04 6.39 -5.52
C VAL A 129 9.16 6.22 -4.30
N VAL A 130 8.00 5.60 -4.49
CA VAL A 130 7.01 5.32 -3.44
C VAL A 130 6.76 3.82 -3.42
N VAL A 131 6.76 3.21 -2.24
CA VAL A 131 6.60 1.76 -2.06
C VAL A 131 5.50 1.45 -1.05
N PHE A 132 4.78 0.35 -1.23
CA PHE A 132 3.68 -0.07 -0.35
C PHE A 132 3.34 -1.55 -0.55
N PHE A 133 2.68 -2.17 0.43
CA PHE A 133 2.40 -3.60 0.42
C PHE A 133 1.14 -3.98 -0.37
N ASN A 134 1.25 -5.06 -1.13
CA ASN A 134 0.12 -5.74 -1.79
C ASN A 134 0.10 -7.26 -1.53
N LEU A 135 1.05 -7.79 -0.74
CA LEU A 135 1.01 -9.15 -0.17
C LEU A 135 1.72 -9.17 1.18
N ILE A 136 1.10 -9.78 2.19
CA ILE A 136 1.72 -10.10 3.48
C ILE A 136 1.40 -11.53 3.89
N ALA A 137 2.39 -12.23 4.46
CA ALA A 137 2.26 -13.56 5.05
C ALA A 137 3.18 -13.66 6.28
N LEU A 138 2.61 -13.57 7.49
CA LEU A 138 3.32 -13.48 8.77
C LEU A 138 2.81 -14.55 9.75
N ASP A 139 3.69 -15.10 10.58
CA ASP A 139 3.33 -16.06 11.63
C ASP A 139 2.39 -15.46 12.68
N LYS A 140 1.49 -16.30 13.23
CA LYS A 140 0.50 -15.87 14.22
C LYS A 140 1.01 -15.81 15.65
N HIS A 141 2.13 -16.46 15.97
CA HIS A 141 2.65 -16.57 17.33
C HIS A 141 3.63 -15.44 17.69
N ARG A 142 3.83 -14.49 16.77
CA ARG A 142 4.78 -13.38 16.89
C ARG A 142 4.08 -12.11 16.45
N ASN A 143 4.44 -10.98 17.06
CA ASN A 143 3.92 -9.68 16.63
C ASN A 143 4.21 -9.46 15.14
N TRP A 144 3.31 -8.74 14.47
CA TRP A 144 3.37 -8.51 13.04
C TRP A 144 4.10 -7.21 12.77
N ARG A 145 5.39 -7.35 12.44
CA ARG A 145 6.32 -6.25 12.21
C ARG A 145 6.89 -6.33 10.82
N LEU A 146 6.52 -5.37 9.97
CA LEU A 146 6.90 -5.37 8.56
C LEU A 146 7.00 -3.93 8.08
N SER A 147 8.04 -3.62 7.31
CA SER A 147 8.26 -2.29 6.72
C SER A 147 8.80 -2.43 5.30
N THR A 148 8.40 -1.52 4.42
CA THR A 148 9.00 -1.38 3.09
C THR A 148 9.42 0.05 2.81
N THR A 149 10.64 0.21 2.30
CA THR A 149 11.23 1.51 1.96
C THR A 149 11.99 1.43 0.63
N ALA A 150 12.14 2.58 -0.04
CA ALA A 150 13.03 2.75 -1.17
C ALA A 150 14.25 3.56 -0.74
N THR A 151 15.44 3.03 -0.96
CA THR A 151 16.73 3.68 -0.65
C THR A 151 17.64 3.65 -1.86
N SER A 152 18.79 4.34 -1.79
CA SER A 152 19.80 4.36 -2.87
C SER A 152 19.22 4.63 -4.26
N ILE A 153 18.33 5.63 -4.33
CA ILE A 153 17.62 5.99 -5.56
C ILE A 153 18.58 6.77 -6.47
N ASP A 154 18.72 6.29 -7.71
CA ASP A 154 19.43 6.98 -8.77
C ASP A 154 18.63 6.91 -10.07
N ALA A 155 19.19 7.45 -11.16
CA ALA A 155 18.54 7.49 -12.46
C ALA A 155 18.17 6.10 -13.02
N ASN A 156 18.90 5.04 -12.65
CA ASN A 156 18.75 3.70 -13.20
C ASN A 156 17.89 2.78 -12.33
N GLY A 157 17.65 3.14 -11.07
CA GLY A 157 16.90 2.28 -10.16
C GLY A 157 16.91 2.75 -8.71
N PHE A 158 16.51 1.83 -7.84
CA PHE A 158 16.51 2.02 -6.39
C PHE A 158 16.70 0.69 -5.68
N THR A 159 17.10 0.73 -4.42
CA THR A 159 17.07 -0.43 -3.52
C THR A 159 15.72 -0.51 -2.83
N LEU A 160 14.97 -1.59 -3.08
CA LEU A 160 13.76 -1.91 -2.35
C LEU A 160 14.11 -2.69 -1.09
N ASN A 161 13.64 -2.23 0.06
CA ASN A 161 13.77 -2.95 1.33
C ASN A 161 12.39 -3.50 1.74
N ILE A 162 12.34 -4.76 2.17
CA ILE A 162 11.21 -5.45 2.78
C ILE A 162 11.74 -6.08 4.07
N GLU A 163 11.56 -5.38 5.17
CA GLU A 163 12.24 -5.65 6.45
C GLU A 163 11.25 -6.12 7.52
N THR A 164 11.72 -7.05 8.33
CA THR A 164 11.08 -7.50 9.58
C THR A 164 12.08 -7.28 10.71
N TRP A 165 11.64 -7.21 11.96
CA TRP A 165 12.54 -7.04 13.10
C TRP A 165 12.04 -7.79 14.34
N ALA A 166 12.90 -7.83 15.36
CA ALA A 166 12.71 -8.60 16.58
C ALA A 166 12.44 -10.09 16.25
N ASP A 167 11.37 -10.65 16.83
CA ASP A 167 11.03 -12.06 16.74
C ASP A 167 9.99 -12.37 15.65
N THR A 168 9.64 -11.40 14.80
CA THR A 168 8.64 -11.58 13.76
C THR A 168 9.11 -12.56 12.69
N ILE A 169 8.30 -13.59 12.43
CA ILE A 169 8.54 -14.59 11.39
C ILE A 169 7.77 -14.18 10.13
N LEU A 170 8.53 -13.81 9.09
CA LEU A 170 8.02 -13.52 7.75
C LEU A 170 8.07 -14.78 6.89
N TYR A 171 6.96 -15.08 6.21
CA TYR A 171 6.93 -16.12 5.18
C TYR A 171 7.09 -15.51 3.79
N VAL A 172 6.27 -14.51 3.48
CA VAL A 172 6.24 -13.83 2.18
C VAL A 172 5.78 -12.40 2.37
N ALA A 173 6.37 -11.45 1.66
CA ALA A 173 5.80 -10.13 1.47
C ALA A 173 6.08 -9.66 0.04
N GLN A 174 5.16 -8.87 -0.52
CA GLN A 174 5.33 -8.22 -1.82
C GLN A 174 5.03 -6.74 -1.67
N ALA A 175 5.92 -5.93 -2.24
CA ALA A 175 5.73 -4.49 -2.35
C ALA A 175 5.49 -4.11 -3.81
N CYS A 176 4.51 -3.25 -4.03
CA CYS A 176 4.32 -2.49 -5.25
C CYS A 176 5.06 -1.16 -5.11
N TRP A 177 5.56 -0.63 -6.23
CA TRP A 177 6.30 0.63 -6.26
C TRP A 177 5.87 1.49 -7.44
N ILE A 178 5.88 2.81 -7.24
CA ILE A 178 5.70 3.81 -8.29
C ILE A 178 6.93 4.73 -8.29
N ALA A 179 7.49 5.01 -9.47
CA ALA A 179 8.56 5.96 -9.69
C ALA A 179 8.14 7.04 -10.69
N TYR A 180 8.51 8.30 -10.42
CA TYR A 180 8.19 9.44 -11.28
C TYR A 180 9.28 10.54 -11.19
N PRO A 181 9.44 11.39 -12.22
CA PRO A 181 10.45 12.44 -12.21
C PRO A 181 10.28 13.39 -11.01
N ALA A 182 11.36 13.67 -10.29
CA ALA A 182 11.30 14.46 -9.05
C ALA A 182 10.79 15.91 -9.26
N ASN A 183 10.91 16.44 -10.49
CA ASN A 183 10.45 17.78 -10.88
C ASN A 183 8.98 17.85 -11.33
N ARG A 184 8.21 16.74 -11.25
CA ARG A 184 6.76 16.73 -11.53
C ARG A 184 6.01 17.63 -10.54
N LYS A 185 5.61 18.81 -11.00
CA LYS A 185 4.89 19.81 -10.19
C LYS A 185 3.41 19.48 -9.92
N GLN A 186 2.90 18.37 -10.46
CA GLN A 186 1.50 17.94 -10.33
C GLN A 186 1.37 16.62 -9.56
N ILE A 187 2.44 16.17 -8.92
CA ILE A 187 2.45 14.97 -8.09
C ILE A 187 3.17 15.30 -6.79
N PHE A 188 2.49 15.05 -5.67
CA PHE A 188 3.10 15.03 -4.35
C PHE A 188 3.10 13.59 -3.85
N SER A 189 4.18 13.16 -3.23
CA SER A 189 4.18 11.90 -2.49
C SER A 189 5.00 11.99 -1.21
N ARG A 190 4.57 11.23 -0.21
CA ARG A 190 5.23 11.15 1.10
C ARG A 190 4.88 9.84 1.80
N SER A 191 5.86 9.29 2.50
CA SER A 191 5.61 8.26 3.53
C SER A 191 5.31 8.96 4.85
N VAL A 192 4.27 8.52 5.55
CA VAL A 192 3.87 9.00 6.87
C VAL A 192 3.85 7.84 7.86
N ASN A 193 4.09 8.12 9.14
CA ASN A 193 4.02 7.11 10.20
C ASN A 193 3.35 7.65 11.46
N THR A 194 2.61 6.79 12.15
CA THR A 194 2.06 7.07 13.50
C THR A 194 3.13 7.56 14.50
N THR A 195 4.40 7.18 14.33
CA THR A 195 5.51 7.63 15.17
C THR A 195 5.80 9.13 15.04
N GLU A 196 5.29 9.78 14.00
CA GLU A 196 5.38 11.23 13.82
C GLU A 196 4.50 12.04 14.80
N VAL A 197 3.57 11.39 15.52
CA VAL A 197 2.65 12.04 16.47
C VAL A 197 2.66 11.41 17.86
N ARG A 198 3.27 10.24 18.02
CA ARG A 198 3.39 9.54 19.30
C ARG A 198 4.58 8.60 19.32
N HIS A 199 5.10 8.27 20.49
CA HIS A 199 6.09 7.20 20.61
C HIS A 199 5.44 5.82 20.41
N TRP A 200 6.16 4.86 19.82
CA TRP A 200 5.63 3.52 19.53
C TRP A 200 5.23 2.75 20.80
N SER A 201 5.92 3.02 21.92
CA SER A 201 5.64 2.39 23.23
C SER A 201 4.36 2.92 23.90
N GLN A 202 3.65 3.85 23.26
CA GLN A 202 2.33 4.33 23.68
C GLN A 202 1.31 3.98 22.59
N PRO A 203 0.89 2.71 22.46
CA PRO A 203 -0.09 2.29 21.46
C PRO A 203 -1.37 3.13 21.57
N ARG A 204 -1.88 3.57 20.42
CA ARG A 204 -3.18 4.24 20.30
C ARG A 204 -3.90 3.68 19.09
N LEU A 205 -5.22 3.57 19.22
CA LEU A 205 -6.08 3.12 18.14
C LEU A 205 -6.19 4.19 17.06
N GLU A 206 -6.42 5.44 17.43
CA GLU A 206 -6.70 6.52 16.50
C GLU A 206 -5.64 7.61 16.52
N GLN A 207 -5.20 8.04 15.34
CA GLN A 207 -4.20 9.10 15.18
C GLN A 207 -4.26 9.74 13.81
N SER A 208 -4.00 11.04 13.81
CA SER A 208 -3.95 11.82 12.59
C SER A 208 -2.94 12.96 12.66
N LYS A 209 -2.56 13.46 11.49
CA LYS A 209 -1.73 14.66 11.36
C LYS A 209 -2.03 15.37 10.05
N LYS A 210 -2.07 16.70 10.11
CA LYS A 210 -2.12 17.54 8.92
C LYS A 210 -0.74 17.61 8.26
N ILE A 211 -0.71 17.47 6.94
CA ILE A 211 0.47 17.71 6.11
C ILE A 211 0.14 18.70 5.00
N MET A 212 1.16 19.43 4.56
CA MET A 212 1.08 20.33 3.41
C MET A 212 1.72 19.67 2.19
N PHE A 213 1.34 20.10 0.99
CA PHE A 213 1.95 19.64 -0.26
C PHE A 213 3.22 20.41 -0.64
N ASP A 214 3.73 21.21 0.29
CA ASP A 214 4.96 22.00 0.18
C ASP A 214 4.96 22.84 -1.12
N SER A 215 5.89 22.56 -2.04
CA SER A 215 6.07 23.28 -3.30
C SER A 215 5.13 22.84 -4.44
N VAL A 216 4.28 21.84 -4.20
CA VAL A 216 3.31 21.34 -5.19
C VAL A 216 2.03 22.15 -5.07
N ALA A 217 1.72 22.90 -6.13
CA ALA A 217 0.50 23.70 -6.22
C ALA A 217 -0.52 22.99 -7.13
N PHE A 218 -1.55 22.41 -6.54
CA PHE A 218 -2.64 21.79 -7.27
C PHE A 218 -3.68 22.83 -7.72
N SER A 219 -4.18 22.70 -8.95
CA SER A 219 -5.16 23.65 -9.51
C SER A 219 -6.58 23.43 -8.97
N LYS A 220 -6.87 22.21 -8.54
CA LYS A 220 -8.11 21.72 -7.91
C LYS A 220 -7.74 20.74 -6.81
N ASP A 221 -8.67 20.34 -5.96
CA ASP A 221 -8.38 19.33 -4.94
C ASP A 221 -7.89 18.02 -5.60
N PRO A 222 -6.73 17.49 -5.20
CA PRO A 222 -6.15 16.33 -5.86
C PRO A 222 -6.87 15.03 -5.48
N PHE A 223 -6.79 14.04 -6.36
CA PHE A 223 -7.03 12.65 -5.99
C PHE A 223 -5.87 12.16 -5.13
N VAL A 224 -6.16 11.29 -4.16
CA VAL A 224 -5.16 10.79 -3.21
C VAL A 224 -5.17 9.27 -3.16
N PHE A 225 -4.07 8.66 -3.61
CA PHE A 225 -3.76 7.26 -3.39
C PHE A 225 -3.12 7.07 -2.00
N VAL A 226 -3.53 6.04 -1.27
CA VAL A 226 -3.02 5.71 0.07
C VAL A 226 -2.87 4.19 0.16
N ALA A 227 -1.70 3.72 0.59
CA ALA A 227 -1.47 2.30 0.85
C ALA A 227 -0.47 2.10 2.00
N LEU A 228 -0.67 1.05 2.79
CA LEU A 228 0.16 0.69 3.94
C LEU A 228 1.58 0.32 3.48
N ASN A 229 2.58 0.86 4.16
CA ASN A 229 3.99 0.55 3.91
C ASN A 229 4.75 0.11 5.15
N SER A 230 4.12 0.14 6.33
CA SER A 230 4.67 -0.40 7.57
C SER A 230 3.56 -0.77 8.56
N ILE A 231 3.76 -1.87 9.29
CA ILE A 231 2.92 -2.30 10.41
C ILE A 231 3.81 -2.80 11.56
N ASP A 232 3.43 -2.46 12.79
CA ASP A 232 3.91 -3.03 14.05
C ASP A 232 2.70 -3.23 14.97
N ILE A 233 2.14 -4.44 14.93
CA ILE A 233 0.87 -4.79 15.59
C ILE A 233 1.08 -6.02 16.47
N GLY A 234 0.52 -5.99 17.68
CA GLY A 234 0.52 -7.13 18.60
C GLY A 234 -0.29 -8.31 18.06
N HIS A 235 0.21 -9.54 18.26
CA HIS A 235 -0.39 -10.76 17.69
C HIS A 235 -1.57 -11.35 18.49
N THR A 236 -1.82 -10.85 19.70
CA THR A 236 -2.79 -11.42 20.65
C THR A 236 -4.25 -11.06 20.34
N ALA A 237 -4.47 -10.18 19.38
CA ALA A 237 -5.78 -9.76 18.88
C ALA A 237 -5.73 -9.67 17.35
N ASN A 238 -6.87 -9.59 16.67
CA ASN A 238 -6.91 -9.49 15.22
C ASN A 238 -6.03 -8.33 14.70
N LEU A 239 -5.44 -8.53 13.52
CA LEU A 239 -4.84 -7.44 12.77
C LEU A 239 -5.96 -6.57 12.22
N ARG A 240 -6.09 -5.36 12.76
CA ARG A 240 -7.09 -4.39 12.34
C ARG A 240 -6.42 -3.05 12.12
N ILE A 241 -6.32 -2.63 10.87
CA ILE A 241 -5.67 -1.38 10.50
C ILE A 241 -6.32 -0.76 9.27
N LYS A 242 -6.44 0.58 9.26
CA LYS A 242 -6.95 1.37 8.14
C LYS A 242 -6.15 2.66 7.99
N ALA A 243 -5.54 2.87 6.82
CA ALA A 243 -4.96 4.17 6.45
C ALA A 243 -5.95 4.96 5.57
N TYR A 244 -6.15 6.24 5.84
CA TYR A 244 -6.99 7.09 4.98
C TYR A 244 -6.61 8.56 5.11
N VAL A 245 -7.22 9.38 4.27
CA VAL A 245 -7.09 10.84 4.34
C VAL A 245 -8.45 11.49 4.35
N ASN A 246 -8.55 12.65 4.97
CA ASN A 246 -9.68 13.57 4.85
C ASN A 246 -9.18 15.02 4.81
N GLY A 247 -10.11 15.97 4.66
CA GLY A 247 -9.75 17.40 4.58
C GLY A 247 -8.77 17.72 3.45
N VAL A 248 -8.86 16.98 2.33
CA VAL A 248 -8.02 17.21 1.15
C VAL A 248 -8.37 18.56 0.55
N SER A 249 -7.37 19.39 0.37
CA SER A 249 -7.47 20.68 -0.32
C SER A 249 -6.32 20.82 -1.30
N ARG A 250 -6.30 21.88 -2.12
CA ARG A 250 -5.18 22.23 -3.00
C ARG A 250 -3.80 22.35 -2.31
N THR A 251 -3.75 22.54 -0.99
CA THR A 251 -2.50 22.84 -0.26
C THR A 251 -2.09 21.74 0.71
N GLY A 252 -2.95 20.77 1.01
CA GLY A 252 -2.63 19.73 1.97
C GLY A 252 -3.79 18.79 2.24
N LEU A 253 -3.59 17.94 3.26
CA LEU A 253 -4.58 16.96 3.71
C LEU A 253 -4.33 16.59 5.18
N VAL A 254 -5.24 15.85 5.77
CA VAL A 254 -5.04 15.19 7.06
C VAL A 254 -5.02 13.68 6.83
N TRP A 255 -3.92 13.03 7.19
CA TRP A 255 -3.84 11.57 7.15
C TRP A 255 -4.28 10.98 8.48
N HIS A 256 -4.82 9.76 8.42
CA HIS A 256 -5.22 8.91 9.53
C HIS A 256 -4.66 7.51 9.29
N ILE A 257 -4.19 6.87 10.34
CA ILE A 257 -3.83 5.45 10.31
C ILE A 257 -4.42 4.90 11.58
N ASP A 258 -5.55 4.21 11.52
CA ASP A 258 -6.29 3.83 12.72
C ASP A 258 -6.38 2.30 12.87
N ALA A 259 -6.52 1.84 14.11
CA ALA A 259 -6.90 0.49 14.50
C ALA A 259 -8.20 0.56 15.31
N TRP A 260 -8.79 -0.60 15.66
CA TRP A 260 -10.00 -0.63 16.48
C TRP A 260 -10.10 -1.90 17.33
N ALA A 261 -11.09 -1.89 18.24
CA ALA A 261 -11.35 -2.95 19.22
C ALA A 261 -10.12 -3.22 20.11
N ASP A 262 -9.72 -4.47 20.24
CA ASP A 262 -8.64 -4.97 21.11
C ASP A 262 -7.26 -5.01 20.43
N THR A 263 -7.12 -4.45 19.22
CA THR A 263 -5.85 -4.41 18.49
C THR A 263 -4.82 -3.52 19.19
N ILE A 264 -3.60 -4.04 19.36
CA ILE A 264 -2.48 -3.29 19.91
C ILE A 264 -1.63 -2.74 18.75
N LEU A 265 -1.81 -1.47 18.42
CA LEU A 265 -1.08 -0.78 17.34
C LEU A 265 0.13 -0.02 17.88
N TYR A 266 1.32 -0.64 17.88
CA TYR A 266 2.56 0.01 18.30
C TYR A 266 2.96 1.10 17.32
N SER A 267 3.01 0.77 16.02
CA SER A 267 3.18 1.76 14.96
C SER A 267 2.65 1.25 13.63
N ALA A 268 2.41 2.17 12.69
CA ALA A 268 2.18 1.85 11.30
C ALA A 268 2.49 3.04 10.40
N GLY A 269 2.71 2.75 9.12
CA GLY A 269 2.98 3.74 8.09
C GLY A 269 2.16 3.54 6.84
N ALA A 270 1.99 4.64 6.10
CA ALA A 270 1.33 4.64 4.80
C ALA A 270 2.08 5.53 3.81
N SER A 271 2.08 5.09 2.56
CA SER A 271 2.50 5.86 1.41
C SER A 271 1.32 6.64 0.86
N ILE A 272 1.49 7.94 0.67
CA ILE A 272 0.50 8.87 0.12
C ILE A 272 1.00 9.41 -1.21
N ILE A 273 0.13 9.41 -2.23
CA ILE A 273 0.38 10.06 -3.53
C ILE A 273 -0.82 10.92 -3.88
N ALA A 274 -0.62 12.23 -4.00
CA ALA A 274 -1.64 13.18 -4.42
C ALA A 274 -1.34 13.68 -5.84
N PHE A 275 -2.35 13.74 -6.71
CA PHE A 275 -2.23 14.14 -8.10
C PHE A 275 -3.55 14.74 -8.65
N ASN A 276 -3.47 15.55 -9.70
CA ASN A 276 -4.64 16.16 -10.36
C ASN A 276 -5.08 15.48 -11.66
#